data_AF-A0A951BDG5-F1
#
_entry.id   AF-A0A951BDG5-F1
#
_cell.length_a   1.000
_cell.length_b   1.000
_cell.length_c   1.000
_cell.angle_alpha   90.00
_cell.angle_beta   90.00
_cell.angle_gamma   90.00
#
_symmetry.space_group_name_H-M   'P 1'
#
loop_
_entity.id
_entity.type
_entity.pdbx_description
1 polymer ?
#
loop_
_entity_poly.entity_id
_entity_poly.type
_entity_poly.pdbx_seq_one_letter_code
_entity_poly.pdbx_strand_id
1 'polypeptide(L)'
;MIVVDRDGIDRLIDFPSLIDTLADAFCRDLTVPARHHYEIGREGAAATHLIMPAWSADVPGAGAFLGTKIVNVFPGNATHGLPAVLGAYLLQSGETGAPLAVFDGARLTQWRTAAASALAARHLARQDARRLTMVGA
;
A
#
# COMPACT_ATOMS: atom_id res chain seq x y z
N MET A 1 19.67 -4.52 -4.73
CA MET A 1 18.43 -4.08 -4.06
C MET A 1 18.28 -2.58 -4.23
N ILE A 2 17.17 -2.13 -4.80
CA ILE A 2 16.86 -0.72 -5.10
C ILE A 2 16.16 -0.09 -3.89
N VAL A 3 16.38 1.20 -3.65
CA VAL A 3 15.61 1.98 -2.67
C VAL A 3 14.81 3.03 -3.42
N VAL A 4 13.50 3.03 -3.22
CA VAL A 4 12.57 3.99 -3.83
C VAL A 4 11.93 4.81 -2.72
N ASP A 5 12.39 6.04 -2.58
CA ASP A 5 11.85 6.98 -1.60
C ASP A 5 10.50 7.58 -2.05
N ARG A 6 9.96 8.47 -1.22
CA ARG A 6 8.69 9.17 -1.48
C ARG A 6 8.66 9.84 -2.86
N ASP A 7 9.69 10.61 -3.18
CA ASP A 7 9.73 11.36 -4.44
C ASP A 7 9.97 10.44 -5.63
N GLY A 8 10.71 9.33 -5.42
CA GLY A 8 10.88 8.26 -6.37
C GLY A 8 9.56 7.60 -6.74
N ILE A 9 8.71 7.30 -5.76
CA ILE A 9 7.35 6.79 -6.01
C ILE A 9 6.58 7.78 -6.87
N ASP A 10 6.55 9.06 -6.49
CA ASP A 10 5.78 10.10 -7.20
C ASP A 10 6.21 10.31 -8.65
N ARG A 11 7.47 10.00 -9.00
CA ARG A 11 7.98 10.04 -10.38
C ARG A 11 7.68 8.77 -11.18
N LEU A 12 7.44 7.64 -10.52
CA LEU A 12 7.35 6.32 -11.16
C LEU A 12 5.92 5.83 -11.40
N ILE A 13 4.92 6.39 -10.70
CA ILE A 13 3.53 5.95 -10.80
C ILE A 13 2.57 7.08 -11.15
N ASP A 14 1.49 6.75 -11.84
CA ASP A 14 0.37 7.63 -12.13
C ASP A 14 -0.96 6.95 -11.77
N PHE A 15 -2.00 7.77 -11.53
CA PHE A 15 -3.30 7.25 -11.11
C PHE A 15 -3.98 6.37 -12.16
N PRO A 16 -4.10 6.77 -13.44
CA PRO A 16 -4.69 5.92 -14.47
C PRO A 16 -4.08 4.51 -14.52
N SER A 17 -2.75 4.41 -14.68
CA SER A 17 -2.06 3.13 -14.78
C SER A 17 -2.22 2.29 -13.50
N LEU A 18 -2.16 2.93 -12.33
CA LEU A 18 -2.31 2.23 -11.05
C LEU A 18 -3.75 1.71 -10.85
N ILE A 19 -4.77 2.49 -11.24
CA ILE A 19 -6.17 2.07 -11.14
C ILE A 19 -6.44 0.86 -12.04
N ASP A 20 -5.91 0.86 -13.26
CA ASP A 20 -6.03 -0.28 -14.19
C ASP A 20 -5.26 -1.50 -13.69
N THR A 21 -4.04 -1.30 -13.19
CA THR A 21 -3.24 -2.37 -12.56
C THR A 21 -3.99 -3.00 -11.38
N LEU A 22 -4.63 -2.18 -10.53
CA LEU A 22 -5.42 -2.68 -9.41
C LEU A 22 -6.67 -3.44 -9.89
N ALA A 23 -7.36 -2.94 -10.92
CA ALA A 23 -8.53 -3.60 -11.48
C ALA A 23 -8.20 -5.02 -11.97
N ASP A 24 -7.07 -5.16 -12.66
CA ASP A 24 -6.57 -6.46 -13.10
C ASP A 24 -6.17 -7.34 -11.90
N ALA A 25 -5.47 -6.77 -10.92
CA ALA A 25 -5.01 -7.50 -9.74
C ALA A 25 -6.17 -8.03 -8.89
N PHE A 26 -7.25 -7.27 -8.71
CA PHE A 26 -8.42 -7.69 -7.94
C PHE A 26 -9.19 -8.87 -8.56
N CYS A 27 -9.00 -9.13 -9.85
CA CYS A 27 -9.62 -10.23 -10.58
C CYS A 27 -8.72 -11.47 -10.69
N ARG A 28 -7.52 -11.46 -10.10
CA ARG A 28 -6.52 -12.52 -10.22
C ARG A 28 -6.43 -13.36 -8.96
N ASP A 29 -5.83 -14.54 -9.12
CA ASP A 29 -5.44 -15.37 -7.99
C ASP A 29 -4.20 -14.77 -7.30
N LEU A 30 -4.44 -14.11 -6.18
CA LEU A 30 -3.42 -13.52 -5.33
C LEU A 30 -3.50 -14.17 -3.96
N THR A 31 -2.37 -14.65 -3.43
CA THR A 31 -2.36 -15.10 -2.06
C THR A 31 -2.14 -13.91 -1.14
N VAL A 32 -3.17 -13.61 -0.34
CA VAL A 32 -3.18 -12.50 0.62
C VAL A 32 -3.59 -13.05 2.00
N PRO A 33 -2.65 -13.62 2.77
CA PRO A 33 -2.96 -14.14 4.09
C PRO A 33 -3.45 -13.02 5.03
N ALA A 34 -4.08 -13.41 6.14
CA ALA A 34 -4.45 -12.48 7.19
C ALA A 34 -3.22 -11.69 7.65
N ARG A 35 -3.36 -10.36 7.72
CA ARG A 35 -2.30 -9.49 8.23
C ARG A 35 -2.00 -9.84 9.69
N HIS A 36 -0.73 -9.79 10.06
CA HIS A 36 -0.35 -9.86 11.46
C HIS A 36 -0.57 -8.51 12.11
N HIS A 37 -1.15 -8.53 13.30
CA HIS A 37 -1.53 -7.34 14.06
C HIS A 37 -0.99 -7.46 15.47
N TYR A 38 -0.01 -6.62 15.80
CA TYR A 38 0.59 -6.61 17.12
C TYR A 38 0.32 -5.26 17.78
N GLU A 39 -0.30 -5.31 18.95
CA GLU A 39 -0.42 -4.13 19.80
C GLU A 39 0.90 -3.88 20.52
N ILE A 40 1.32 -2.63 20.53
CA ILE A 40 2.49 -2.17 21.28
C ILE A 40 1.96 -1.33 22.43
N GLY A 41 2.00 -1.90 23.64
CA GLY A 41 1.64 -1.19 24.86
C GLY A 41 2.55 0.00 25.08
N ARG A 42 1.97 1.19 25.24
CA ARG A 42 2.67 2.44 25.58
C ARG A 42 1.82 3.26 26.54
N GLU A 43 2.47 4.06 27.38
CA GLU A 43 1.76 5.05 28.19
C GLU A 43 1.09 6.10 27.27
N GLY A 44 -0.18 6.42 27.55
CA GLY A 44 -0.96 7.41 26.80
C GLY A 44 -1.81 6.84 25.66
N ALA A 45 -1.21 6.20 24.66
CA ALA A 45 -1.95 5.60 23.55
C ALA A 45 -1.24 4.36 23.01
N ALA A 46 -2.00 3.27 22.85
CA ALA A 46 -1.51 2.05 22.22
C ALA A 46 -1.06 2.34 20.77
N ALA A 47 0.07 1.77 20.40
CA ALA A 47 0.55 1.77 19.02
C ALA A 47 0.32 0.39 18.40
N THR A 48 0.41 0.30 17.07
CA THR A 48 0.18 -0.94 16.34
C THR A 48 1.28 -1.20 15.35
N HIS A 49 1.76 -2.44 15.30
CA HIS A 49 2.65 -2.95 14.27
C HIS A 49 1.90 -3.93 13.37
N LEU A 50 1.96 -3.70 12.07
CA LEU A 50 1.28 -4.49 11.05
C LEU A 50 2.28 -5.09 10.08
N ILE A 51 2.16 -6.40 9.83
CA ILE A 51 2.90 -7.12 8.79
C ILE A 51 1.89 -7.69 7.80
N MET A 52 1.97 -7.23 6.55
CA MET A 52 1.01 -7.56 5.49
C MET A 52 1.76 -8.17 4.30
N PRO A 53 1.97 -9.49 4.29
CA PRO A 53 2.55 -10.18 3.14
C PRO A 53 1.48 -10.48 2.09
N ALA A 54 1.88 -10.50 0.83
CA ALA A 54 1.10 -10.99 -0.30
C ALA A 54 2.04 -11.48 -1.40
N TRP A 55 1.59 -12.43 -2.23
CA TRP A 55 2.36 -12.91 -3.37
C TRP A 55 1.49 -13.33 -4.53
N SER A 56 2.09 -13.29 -5.72
CA SER A 56 1.55 -13.83 -6.96
C SER A 56 2.61 -14.64 -7.67
N ALA A 57 2.22 -15.80 -8.20
CA ALA A 57 3.07 -16.61 -9.06
C ALA A 57 3.11 -16.08 -10.51
N ASP A 58 2.15 -15.23 -10.90
CA ASP A 58 2.04 -14.72 -12.26
C ASP A 58 1.52 -13.27 -12.26
N VAL A 59 2.45 -12.32 -12.33
CA VAL A 59 2.17 -10.92 -12.66
C VAL A 59 2.41 -10.73 -14.16
N PRO A 60 1.40 -10.33 -14.95
CA PRO A 60 1.52 -10.16 -16.39
C PRO A 60 2.69 -9.30 -16.80
N GLY A 61 3.52 -9.81 -17.70
CA GLY A 61 4.67 -9.09 -18.23
C GLY A 61 5.81 -8.85 -17.23
N ALA A 62 5.73 -9.37 -16.00
CA ALA A 62 6.71 -9.12 -14.95
C ALA A 62 7.15 -10.37 -14.17
N GLY A 63 6.36 -11.45 -14.14
CA GLY A 63 6.71 -12.72 -13.49
C GLY A 63 6.19 -12.83 -12.05
N ALA A 64 6.83 -13.66 -11.22
CA ALA A 64 6.40 -13.92 -9.85
C ALA A 64 7.00 -12.91 -8.85
N PHE A 65 6.21 -12.47 -7.87
CA PHE A 65 6.67 -11.55 -6.82
C PHE A 65 6.11 -11.89 -5.45
N LEU A 66 6.92 -11.63 -4.41
CA LEU A 66 6.46 -11.52 -3.03
C LEU A 66 6.62 -10.08 -2.55
N GLY A 67 5.63 -9.60 -1.82
CA GLY A 67 5.62 -8.28 -1.24
C GLY A 67 5.27 -8.35 0.24
N THR A 68 6.01 -7.63 1.07
CA THR A 68 5.65 -7.46 2.48
C THR A 68 5.63 -5.99 2.85
N LYS A 69 4.47 -5.51 3.29
CA LYS A 69 4.37 -4.20 3.93
C LYS A 69 4.54 -4.35 5.43
N ILE A 70 5.47 -3.58 5.98
CA ILE A 70 5.66 -3.42 7.43
C ILE A 70 5.29 -1.99 7.75
N VAL A 71 4.23 -1.80 8.54
CA VAL A 71 3.72 -0.46 8.86
C VAL A 71 3.37 -0.33 10.33
N ASN A 72 3.66 0.83 10.87
CA ASN A 72 3.47 1.23 12.24
C ASN A 72 2.41 2.32 12.30
N VAL A 73 1.46 2.19 13.23
CA VAL A 73 0.45 3.20 13.53
C VAL A 73 0.69 3.69 14.96
N PHE A 74 1.15 4.94 15.07
CA PHE A 74 1.51 5.59 16.32
C PHE A 74 0.72 6.90 16.42
N PRO A 75 -0.47 6.89 17.04
CA PRO A 75 -1.34 8.07 17.09
C PRO A 75 -0.67 9.31 17.70
N GLY A 76 0.22 9.12 18.68
CA GLY A 76 0.95 10.19 19.35
C GLY A 76 2.10 10.81 18.55
N ASN A 77 2.43 10.31 17.34
CA ASN A 77 3.61 10.79 16.60
C ASN A 77 3.58 12.29 16.24
N ALA A 78 2.40 12.91 16.24
CA ALA A 78 2.26 14.35 16.03
C ALA A 78 3.06 15.18 17.05
N THR A 79 3.19 14.71 18.31
CA THR A 79 4.00 15.40 19.33
C THR A 79 5.50 15.38 19.03
N HIS A 80 5.93 14.46 18.16
CA HIS A 80 7.30 14.32 17.68
C HIS A 80 7.51 14.92 16.29
N GLY A 81 6.51 15.60 15.71
CA GLY A 81 6.58 16.12 14.34
C GLY A 81 6.60 15.02 13.26
N LEU A 82 6.13 13.81 13.59
CA LEU A 82 6.11 12.67 12.68
C LEU A 82 4.68 12.30 12.26
N PRO A 83 4.49 11.71 11.06
CA PRO A 83 3.22 11.11 10.68
C PRO A 83 2.81 9.97 11.62
N ALA A 84 1.50 9.82 11.84
CA ALA A 84 0.96 8.71 12.62
C ALA A 84 1.18 7.34 11.96
N VAL A 85 1.33 7.30 10.63
CA VAL A 85 1.54 6.07 9.86
C VAL A 85 2.90 6.13 9.18
N LEU A 86 3.79 5.21 9.53
CA LEU A 86 5.14 5.09 8.97
C LEU A 86 5.43 3.63 8.65
N GLY A 87 6.20 3.36 7.60
CA GLY A 87 6.52 1.98 7.24
C GLY A 87 7.33 1.86 5.97
N ALA A 88 7.64 0.62 5.62
CA ALA A 88 8.35 0.25 4.41
C ALA A 88 7.62 -0.88 3.69
N TYR A 89 7.83 -0.98 2.39
CA TYR A 89 7.41 -2.12 1.59
C TYR A 89 8.64 -2.81 1.02
N LEU A 90 8.79 -4.11 1.25
CA LEU A 90 9.84 -4.93 0.67
C LEU A 90 9.25 -5.74 -0.49
N LEU A 91 9.85 -5.58 -1.68
CA LEU A 91 9.59 -6.40 -2.85
C LEU A 91 10.70 -7.43 -3.03
N GLN A 92 10.31 -8.67 -3.26
CA GLN A 92 11.19 -9.81 -3.46
C GLN A 92 10.81 -10.57 -4.73
N SER A 93 11.81 -11.26 -5.30
CA SER A 93 11.60 -12.18 -6.42
C SER A 93 10.72 -13.35 -5.96
N GLY A 94 9.64 -13.61 -6.69
CA GLY A 94 8.78 -14.79 -6.56
C GLY A 94 9.50 -16.11 -6.80
N GLU A 95 10.58 -16.06 -7.60
CA GLU A 95 11.32 -17.24 -8.04
C GLU A 95 12.44 -17.61 -7.06
N THR A 96 13.18 -16.61 -6.56
CA THR A 96 14.41 -16.83 -5.79
C THR A 96 14.32 -16.35 -4.34
N GLY A 97 13.28 -15.59 -3.99
CA GLY A 97 13.16 -14.91 -2.70
C GLY A 97 14.12 -13.72 -2.52
N ALA A 98 14.98 -13.44 -3.51
CA ALA A 98 15.97 -12.37 -3.42
C ALA A 98 15.29 -10.99 -3.27
N PRO A 99 15.77 -10.13 -2.35
CA PRO A 99 15.22 -8.79 -2.19
C PRO A 99 15.54 -7.91 -3.41
N LEU A 100 14.49 -7.39 -4.03
CA LEU A 100 14.58 -6.57 -5.24
C LEU A 100 14.61 -5.09 -4.89
N ALA A 101 13.65 -4.64 -4.08
CA ALA A 101 13.51 -3.23 -3.75
C ALA A 101 12.85 -2.98 -2.39
N VAL A 102 13.17 -1.84 -1.78
CA VAL A 102 12.47 -1.28 -0.62
C VAL A 102 11.85 0.05 -1.02
N PHE A 103 10.59 0.26 -0.66
CA PHE A 103 9.83 1.47 -0.97
C PHE A 103 9.41 2.20 0.30
N ASP A 104 9.26 3.52 0.20
CA ASP A 104 8.56 4.31 1.21
C ASP A 104 7.10 3.79 1.35
N GLY A 105 6.84 3.12 2.48
CA GLY A 105 5.58 2.41 2.70
C GLY A 105 4.41 3.34 2.98
N ALA A 106 4.68 4.54 3.52
CA ALA A 106 3.66 5.53 3.80
C ALA A 106 3.12 6.11 2.48
N ARG A 107 4.00 6.53 1.58
CA ARG A 107 3.64 7.10 0.29
C ARG A 107 2.99 6.06 -0.61
N LEU A 108 3.55 4.85 -0.69
CA LEU A 108 2.93 3.77 -1.45
C LEU A 108 1.52 3.43 -0.93
N THR A 109 1.32 3.49 0.38
CA THR A 109 0.00 3.30 0.99
C THR A 109 -0.98 4.41 0.60
N GLN A 110 -0.56 5.67 0.52
CA GLN A 110 -1.42 6.77 0.07
C GLN A 110 -1.91 6.53 -1.36
N TRP A 111 -0.99 6.28 -2.28
CA TRP A 111 -1.30 6.05 -3.69
C TRP A 111 -2.25 4.89 -3.91
N ARG A 112 -1.94 3.70 -3.38
CA ARG A 112 -2.78 2.51 -3.58
C ARG A 112 -4.16 2.65 -2.92
N THR A 113 -4.27 3.39 -1.82
CA THR A 113 -5.56 3.58 -1.12
C THR A 113 -6.47 4.53 -1.91
N ALA A 114 -5.91 5.62 -2.43
CA ALA A 114 -6.62 6.52 -3.32
C ALA A 114 -7.04 5.82 -4.63
N ALA A 115 -6.13 5.06 -5.25
CA ALA A 115 -6.41 4.31 -6.47
C ALA A 115 -7.48 3.22 -6.28
N ALA A 116 -7.46 2.48 -5.16
CA ALA A 116 -8.52 1.52 -4.84
C ALA A 116 -9.88 2.20 -4.65
N SER A 117 -9.92 3.37 -4.02
CA SER A 117 -11.16 4.16 -3.86
C SER A 117 -11.67 4.67 -5.20
N ALA A 118 -10.78 5.14 -6.08
CA ALA A 118 -11.11 5.58 -7.42
C ALA A 118 -11.62 4.42 -8.30
N LEU A 119 -11.01 3.23 -8.18
CA LEU A 119 -11.49 2.01 -8.83
C LEU A 119 -12.91 1.67 -8.36
N ALA A 120 -13.17 1.68 -7.05
CA ALA A 120 -14.50 1.45 -6.52
C ALA A 120 -15.51 2.47 -7.08
N ALA A 121 -15.16 3.75 -7.10
CA ALA A 121 -15.98 4.80 -7.68
C ALA A 121 -16.25 4.57 -9.18
N ARG A 122 -15.25 4.10 -9.95
CA ARG A 122 -15.40 3.78 -11.38
C ARG A 122 -16.50 2.76 -11.65
N HIS A 123 -16.73 1.82 -10.73
CA HIS A 123 -17.75 0.78 -10.87
C HIS A 123 -19.07 1.10 -10.16
N LEU A 124 -19.03 1.84 -9.04
CA LEU A 124 -20.19 2.00 -8.14
C LEU A 124 -20.81 3.40 -8.18
N ALA A 125 -20.09 4.43 -8.62
CA ALA A 125 -20.65 5.76 -8.74
C ALA A 125 -21.56 5.87 -9.97
N ARG A 126 -22.55 6.76 -9.89
CA ARG A 126 -23.35 7.13 -11.07
C ARG A 126 -22.45 7.78 -12.13
N GLN A 127 -22.65 7.41 -13.39
CA GLN A 127 -21.88 7.96 -14.52
C GLN A 127 -22.01 9.49 -14.65
N ASP A 128 -23.11 10.06 -14.15
CA ASP A 128 -23.39 11.50 -14.19
C ASP A 128 -23.06 12.22 -12.86
N ALA A 129 -22.33 11.58 -11.95
CA ALA A 129 -21.90 12.21 -10.70
C ALA A 129 -20.99 13.43 -10.99
N ARG A 130 -21.32 14.59 -10.40
CA ARG A 130 -20.55 15.85 -10.57
C ARG A 130 -20.11 16.50 -9.26
N ARG A 131 -20.41 15.88 -8.11
CA ARG A 131 -20.06 16.41 -6.77
C ARG A 131 -19.47 15.29 -5.92
N LEU A 132 -18.28 15.53 -5.40
CA LEU A 132 -17.61 14.67 -4.41
C LEU A 132 -17.65 15.38 -3.05
N THR A 133 -18.11 14.69 -2.02
CA THR A 133 -18.05 15.20 -0.64
C THR A 133 -16.89 14.52 0.09
N MET A 134 -16.02 15.31 0.71
CA MET A 134 -14.91 14.82 1.53
C MET A 134 -15.25 15.02 3.01
N VAL A 135 -15.15 13.94 3.80
CA VAL A 135 -15.38 13.98 5.26
C VAL A 135 -14.07 13.56 5.94
N GLY A 136 -13.37 14.53 6.55
CA GLY A 136 -12.01 14.41 7.06
C GLY A 136 -10.96 14.94 6.07
N ALA A 137 -10.01 15.74 6.57
CA ALA A 137 -8.93 16.38 5.80
C ALA A 137 -7.67 16.55 6.65
#